data_AF-A0A0S9SD42-F1
#
_entry.id   AF-A0A0S9SD42-F1
#
_cell.length_a   1.000
_cell.length_b   1.000
_cell.length_c   1.000
_cell.angle_alpha   90.00
_cell.angle_beta   90.00
_cell.angle_gamma   90.00
#
_symmetry.space_group_name_H-M   'P 1'
#
loop_
_entity.id
_entity.type
_entity.pdbx_description
1 polymer ?
#
loop_
_entity_poly.entity_id
_entity_poly.type
_entity_poly.pdbx_seq_one_letter_code
_entity_poly.pdbx_strand_id
1 'polypeptide(L)'
;MASLPAEPQTSAAYLAAQVTTFSRATIERRVVASGQAHKIAGHDWRPSHPIVRATLRGMFRTHGRPQAKAAALGREEVVTLLSVCTGSFA
;
A
#
# COMPACT_ATOMS: atom_id res chain seq x y z
N MET A 1 -19.23 -0.03 -0.54
CA MET A 1 -18.60 -1.35 -0.38
C MET A 1 -18.97 -2.15 -1.61
N ALA A 2 -18.00 -2.45 -2.49
CA ALA A 2 -18.28 -3.13 -3.75
C ALA A 2 -18.66 -4.59 -3.49
N SER A 3 -19.77 -5.03 -4.10
CA SER A 3 -20.26 -6.40 -4.02
C SER A 3 -19.17 -7.36 -4.51
N LEU A 4 -18.84 -8.37 -3.72
CA LEU A 4 -17.97 -9.46 -4.13
C LEU A 4 -18.81 -10.51 -4.87
N PRO A 5 -18.30 -11.16 -5.94
CA PRO A 5 -16.98 -10.97 -6.54
C PRO A 5 -16.93 -9.71 -7.41
N ALA A 6 -15.86 -8.93 -7.28
CA ALA A 6 -15.65 -7.80 -8.18
C ALA A 6 -15.00 -8.30 -9.48
N GLU A 7 -15.61 -7.95 -10.62
CA GLU A 7 -14.98 -8.19 -11.92
C GLU A 7 -13.56 -7.54 -11.95
N PRO A 8 -12.56 -8.16 -12.61
CA PRO A 8 -11.21 -7.61 -12.68
C PRO A 8 -11.15 -6.16 -13.18
N GLN A 9 -12.05 -5.78 -14.10
CA GLN A 9 -12.21 -4.44 -14.65
C GLN A 9 -12.68 -3.46 -13.57
N THR A 10 -13.70 -3.82 -12.80
CA THR A 10 -14.21 -3.04 -11.67
C THR A 10 -13.15 -2.80 -10.62
N SER A 11 -12.38 -3.85 -10.30
CA SER A 11 -11.27 -3.73 -9.36
C SER A 11 -10.14 -2.84 -9.89
N ALA A 12 -9.78 -2.97 -11.16
CA ALA A 12 -8.78 -2.12 -11.80
C ALA A 12 -9.20 -0.64 -11.81
N ALA A 13 -10.46 -0.35 -12.18
CA ALA A 13 -11.01 1.00 -12.18
C ALA A 13 -11.01 1.61 -10.76
N TYR A 14 -11.43 0.83 -9.76
CA TYR A 14 -11.39 1.25 -8.35
C TYR A 14 -9.98 1.61 -7.88
N LEU A 15 -8.97 0.79 -8.23
CA LEU A 15 -7.57 1.04 -7.86
C LEU A 15 -7.00 2.26 -8.59
N ALA A 16 -7.32 2.43 -9.87
CA ALA A 16 -6.90 3.59 -10.66
C ALA A 16 -7.44 4.91 -10.08
N ALA A 17 -8.70 4.93 -9.63
CA ALA A 17 -9.32 6.11 -9.01
C ALA A 17 -8.63 6.55 -7.70
N GLN A 18 -7.82 5.70 -7.09
CA GLN A 18 -7.17 5.94 -5.81
C GLN A 18 -5.71 6.39 -5.93
N VAL A 19 -5.10 6.30 -7.12
CA VAL A 19 -3.65 6.51 -7.32
C VAL A 19 -3.21 7.95 -7.08
N THR A 20 -4.10 8.93 -7.23
CA THR A 20 -3.80 10.35 -6.98
C THR A 20 -3.80 10.72 -5.51
N THR A 21 -4.50 9.94 -4.69
CA THR A 21 -4.75 10.24 -3.28
C THR A 21 -3.84 9.45 -2.35
N PHE A 22 -3.51 8.20 -2.71
CA PHE A 22 -2.80 7.30 -1.83
C PHE A 22 -1.41 6.94 -2.36
N SER A 23 -0.50 6.67 -1.42
CA SER A 23 0.85 6.17 -1.74
C SER A 23 0.80 4.80 -2.42
N ARG A 24 1.86 4.45 -3.16
CA ARG A 24 2.03 3.11 -3.75
C ARG A 24 1.83 1.99 -2.72
N ALA A 25 2.47 2.11 -1.56
CA ALA A 25 2.39 1.12 -0.48
C ALA A 25 0.94 0.96 0.03
N THR A 26 0.19 2.06 0.13
CA THR A 26 -1.22 2.02 0.52
C THR A 26 -2.08 1.29 -0.52
N ILE A 27 -1.84 1.54 -1.81
CA ILE A 27 -2.55 0.86 -2.89
C ILE A 27 -2.22 -0.64 -2.91
N GLU A 28 -0.96 -1.03 -2.79
CA GLU A 28 -0.55 -2.43 -2.71
C GLU A 28 -1.21 -3.15 -1.52
N ARG A 29 -1.28 -2.49 -0.36
CA ARG A 29 -2.01 -3.01 0.81
C ARG A 29 -3.50 -3.19 0.53
N ARG A 30 -4.13 -2.26 -0.19
CA ARG A 30 -5.54 -2.37 -0.59
C ARG A 30 -5.78 -3.54 -1.55
N VAL A 31 -4.88 -3.79 -2.51
CA VAL A 31 -4.97 -4.96 -3.40
C VAL A 31 -4.97 -6.27 -2.61
N VAL A 32 -4.10 -6.38 -1.59
CA VAL A 32 -4.05 -7.54 -0.70
C VAL A 32 -5.34 -7.66 0.11
N ALA A 33 -5.83 -6.55 0.68
CA ALA A 33 -7.08 -6.53 1.44
C ALA A 33 -8.29 -6.93 0.59
N SER A 34 -8.38 -6.46 -0.65
CA SER A 34 -9.40 -6.90 -1.62
C SER A 34 -9.30 -8.40 -1.85
N GLY A 35 -8.09 -8.94 -2.03
CA GLY A 35 -7.91 -10.37 -2.19
C GLY A 35 -8.32 -11.19 -0.97
N GLN A 36 -8.03 -10.69 0.23
CA GLN A 36 -8.46 -11.34 1.45
C GLN A 36 -9.98 -11.29 1.61
N ALA A 37 -10.62 -10.18 1.27
CA ALA A 37 -12.08 -10.06 1.31
C ALA A 37 -12.76 -11.06 0.36
N HIS A 38 -12.24 -11.23 -0.86
CA HIS A 38 -12.73 -12.25 -1.79
C HIS A 38 -12.56 -13.66 -1.22
N LYS A 39 -11.38 -13.99 -0.67
CA LYS A 39 -11.13 -15.30 -0.05
C LYS A 39 -12.08 -15.60 1.11
N ILE A 40 -12.31 -14.62 1.99
CA ILE A 40 -13.26 -14.76 3.11
C ILE A 40 -14.68 -15.00 2.58
N ALA A 41 -15.05 -14.36 1.46
CA ALA A 41 -16.33 -14.56 0.79
C ALA A 41 -16.40 -15.85 -0.06
N GLY A 42 -15.35 -16.70 -0.05
CA GLY A 42 -15.32 -17.94 -0.84
C GLY A 42 -15.07 -17.74 -2.34
N HIS A 43 -14.64 -16.55 -2.75
CA HIS A 43 -14.35 -16.22 -4.15
C HIS A 43 -12.85 -16.23 -4.44
N ASP A 44 -12.51 -16.73 -5.63
CA ASP A 44 -11.15 -16.65 -6.17
C ASP A 44 -10.80 -15.18 -6.50
N TRP A 45 -9.68 -14.71 -5.95
CA TRP A 45 -9.09 -13.43 -6.33
C TRP A 45 -7.81 -13.65 -7.13
N ARG A 46 -7.77 -13.10 -8.34
CA ARG A 46 -6.61 -13.18 -9.24
C ARG A 46 -6.01 -11.79 -9.47
N PRO A 47 -5.14 -11.30 -8.57
CA PRO A 47 -4.46 -10.02 -8.76
C PRO A 47 -3.47 -10.06 -9.94
N SER A 48 -3.10 -11.27 -10.38
CA SER A 48 -2.32 -11.52 -11.59
C SER A 48 -3.10 -11.32 -12.89
N HIS A 49 -4.42 -11.06 -12.84
CA HIS A 49 -5.23 -10.83 -14.04
C HIS A 49 -4.59 -9.72 -14.90
N PRO A 50 -4.42 -9.93 -16.23
CA PRO A 50 -3.67 -9.01 -17.08
C PRO A 50 -4.13 -7.55 -16.99
N ILE A 51 -5.45 -7.32 -16.92
CA ILE A 51 -6.02 -5.97 -16.79
C ILE A 51 -5.58 -5.31 -15.48
N VAL A 52 -5.72 -5.99 -14.34
CA VAL A 52 -5.32 -5.46 -13.03
C VAL A 52 -3.82 -5.15 -13.04
N ARG A 53 -3.00 -6.08 -13.53
CA ARG A 53 -1.54 -5.90 -13.60
C ARG A 53 -1.12 -4.76 -14.53
N ALA A 54 -1.76 -4.61 -15.69
CA ALA A 54 -1.51 -3.54 -16.62
C ALA A 54 -1.87 -2.17 -16.01
N THR A 55 -3.04 -2.08 -15.36
CA THR A 55 -3.47 -0.87 -14.65
C THR A 55 -2.50 -0.50 -13.53
N LEU A 56 -2.14 -1.46 -12.66
CA LEU A 56 -1.17 -1.22 -11.58
C LEU A 56 0.18 -0.72 -12.12
N ARG A 57 0.69 -1.33 -13.19
CA ARG A 57 1.94 -0.88 -13.83
C ARG A 57 1.83 0.52 -14.42
N GLY A 58 0.78 0.79 -15.18
CA GLY A 58 0.58 2.09 -15.82
C GLY A 58 0.43 3.23 -14.81
N MET A 59 -0.39 3.00 -13.78
CA MET A 59 -0.64 4.01 -12.76
C MET A 59 0.60 4.26 -11.88
N PHE A 60 1.36 3.22 -11.51
CA PHE A 60 2.61 3.41 -10.74
C PHE A 60 3.73 4.00 -11.59
N ARG A 61 3.74 3.79 -12.91
CA ARG A 61 4.69 4.48 -13.80
C ARG A 61 4.41 5.98 -13.87
N THR A 62 3.13 6.36 -13.86
CA THR A 62 2.71 7.76 -14.07
C THR A 62 2.62 8.55 -12.76
N HIS A 63 2.15 7.91 -11.69
CA HIS A 63 1.86 8.54 -10.40
C HIS A 63 2.71 7.98 -9.25
N GLY A 64 3.59 7.01 -9.52
CA GLY A 64 4.46 6.45 -8.50
C GLY A 64 5.38 7.53 -7.94
N ARG A 65 5.09 7.97 -6.73
CA ARG A 65 5.97 8.87 -5.98
C ARG A 65 7.01 8.04 -5.23
N PRO A 66 8.29 8.44 -5.21
CA PRO A 66 9.27 7.87 -4.31
C PRO A 66 8.75 7.90 -2.87
N GLN A 67 9.06 6.86 -2.09
CA GLN A 67 8.72 6.87 -0.67
C GLN A 67 9.41 8.07 -0.01
N ALA A 68 8.64 8.87 0.73
CA ALA A 68 9.19 9.93 1.57
C ALA A 68 10.13 9.28 2.59
N LYS A 69 11.41 9.62 2.52
CA LYS A 69 12.40 9.18 3.50
C LYS A 69 12.28 10.07 4.73
N ALA A 70 12.32 9.47 5.91
CA ALA A 70 12.47 10.24 7.13
C ALA A 70 13.77 11.05 7.08
N ALA A 71 13.79 12.21 7.72
CA ALA A 71 15.03 12.95 7.92
C ALA A 71 16.04 12.07 8.67
N ALA A 72 17.32 12.23 8.33
CA ALA A 72 18.37 11.56 9.08
C ALA A 72 18.39 12.13 10.50
N LEU A 73 18.47 11.26 11.50
CA LEU A 73 18.59 11.66 12.88
C LEU A 73 19.98 12.26 13.12
N GLY A 74 20.03 13.52 13.56
CA GLY A 74 21.26 14.22 13.92
C GLY A 74 21.79 13.78 15.28
N ARG A 75 23.07 14.10 15.56
CA ARG A 75 23.71 13.79 16.85
C ARG A 75 22.89 14.31 18.04
N GLU A 76 22.39 15.54 17.96
CA GLU A 76 21.64 16.17 19.06
C GLU A 76 20.34 15.42 19.34
N GLU A 77 19.59 15.08 18.30
CA GLU A 77 18.34 14.32 18.41
C GLU A 77 18.59 12.92 19.00
N VAL A 78 19.70 12.27 18.64
CA VAL A 78 20.15 11.00 19.26
C VAL A 78 20.41 11.18 20.76
N VAL A 79 21.15 12.22 21.16
CA VAL A 79 21.46 12.48 22.57
C VAL A 79 20.19 12.75 23.38
N THR A 80 19.24 13.52 22.83
CA THR A 80 17.94 13.76 23.46
C THR A 80 17.15 12.46 23.63
N LEU A 81 17.07 11.61 22.59
CA LEU A 81 16.42 10.31 22.67
C LEU A 81 17.04 9.43 23.77
N LEU A 82 18.36 9.40 23.88
CA LEU A 82 19.05 8.62 24.91
C LEU A 82 18.78 9.16 26.32
N SER A 83 18.64 10.48 26.49
CA SER A 83 18.37 11.07 27.82
C SER A 83 17.02 10.67 28.42
N VAL A 84 16.05 10.28 27.58
CA VAL A 84 14.73 9.80 28.03
C VAL A 84 14.64 8.28 28.11
N CYS A 85 15.62 7.55 27.59
CA CYS A 85 15.70 6.10 27.73
C CYS A 85 16.27 5.75 29.12
N THR A 86 15.41 5.40 30.07
CA THR A 86 15.76 4.92 31.42
C THR A 86 16.20 3.45 31.48
N GLY A 87 16.44 2.82 30.32
CA GLY A 87 16.78 1.40 30.21
C GLY A 87 18.28 1.17 30.39
N SER A 88 18.66 0.54 31.51
CA SER A 88 19.98 -0.06 31.70
C SER A 88 20.19 -1.15 30.65
N PHE A 89 21.16 -0.98 29.76
CA PHE A 89 21.68 -2.07 28.95
C PHE A 89 22.60 -2.91 29.86
N ALA A 90 22.07 -4.01 30.40
CA ALA A 90 22.81 -5.03 31.12
C ALA A 90 23.04 -6.24 30.20
#